data_AF-A0A5C1AQE5-F1
#
_entry.id   AF-A0A5C1AQE5-F1
#
_cell.length_a   1.000
_cell.length_b   1.000
_cell.length_c   1.000
_cell.angle_alpha   90.00
_cell.angle_beta   90.00
_cell.angle_gamma   90.00
#
_symmetry.space_group_name_H-M   'P 1'
#
loop_
_entity.id
_entity.type
_entity.pdbx_description
1 polymer ?
#
loop_
_entity_poly.entity_id
_entity_poly.type
_entity_poly.pdbx_seq_one_letter_code
_entity_poly.pdbx_strand_id
1 'polypeptide(L)'
;MFAAKDRLIYADVSGKSLDPLVVRRKLMLATKGELNALLDQAAGSDPLPALAAEEALAGAARTAFDFPAFTPDGGGATDLDCLEELNRFVEWVEKKL
;
A
#
# COMPACT_ATOMS: atom_id res chain seq x y z
N MET A 1 -21.28 23.55 -11.25
CA MET A 1 -21.03 23.50 -9.79
C MET A 1 -20.67 22.06 -9.47
N PHE A 2 -19.38 21.75 -9.28
CA PHE A 2 -19.02 20.42 -8.80
C PHE A 2 -19.55 20.33 -7.38
N ALA A 3 -20.53 19.46 -7.13
CA ALA A 3 -21.01 19.20 -5.79
C ALA A 3 -19.80 18.92 -4.90
N ALA A 4 -19.77 19.48 -3.70
CA ALA A 4 -18.72 19.21 -2.72
C ALA A 4 -18.79 17.73 -2.39
N LYS A 5 -18.05 16.90 -3.14
CA LYS A 5 -17.78 15.52 -2.76
C LYS A 5 -17.09 15.61 -1.41
N ASP A 6 -17.57 14.82 -0.45
CA ASP A 6 -16.91 14.69 0.83
C ASP A 6 -15.42 14.47 0.61
N ARG A 7 -14.61 15.26 1.30
CA ARG A 7 -13.15 15.20 1.16
C ARG A 7 -12.70 13.84 1.69
N LEU A 8 -12.41 12.91 0.79
CA LEU A 8 -11.88 11.60 1.14
C LEU A 8 -10.43 11.76 1.60
N ILE A 9 -10.20 11.48 2.88
CA ILE A 9 -8.88 11.49 3.51
C ILE A 9 -8.64 10.09 4.07
N TYR A 10 -7.51 9.50 3.71
CA TYR A 10 -7.03 8.27 4.33
C TYR A 10 -6.14 8.66 5.53
N ALA A 11 -6.29 7.97 6.66
CA ALA A 11 -5.35 8.10 7.78
C ALA A 11 -4.54 6.82 7.86
N ASP A 12 -3.21 6.92 7.97
CA ASP A 12 -2.34 5.76 8.16
C ASP A 12 -2.34 5.24 9.61
N VAL A 13 -1.60 4.16 9.90
CA VAL A 13 -1.48 3.60 11.27
C VAL A 13 -0.96 4.60 12.30
N SER A 14 -0.18 5.60 11.89
CA SER A 14 0.30 6.67 12.77
C SER A 14 -0.69 7.81 12.96
N GLY A 15 -1.82 7.80 12.23
CA GLY A 15 -2.83 8.87 12.23
C GLY A 15 -2.51 10.02 11.27
N LYS A 16 -1.45 9.91 10.46
CA LYS A 16 -1.11 10.92 9.45
C LYS A 16 -2.15 10.88 8.34
N SER A 17 -2.68 12.04 8.00
CA SER A 17 -3.62 12.21 6.89
C SER A 17 -2.89 12.17 5.54
N LEU A 18 -3.36 11.30 4.66
CA LEU A 18 -2.85 11.07 3.32
C LEU A 18 -3.95 11.32 2.28
N ASP A 19 -3.56 11.84 1.12
CA ASP A 19 -4.44 11.92 -0.04
C ASP A 19 -4.50 10.54 -0.71
N PRO A 20 -5.67 9.88 -0.74
CA PRO A 20 -5.80 8.51 -1.26
C PRO A 20 -5.48 8.42 -2.76
N LEU A 21 -5.68 9.49 -3.54
CA LEU A 21 -5.30 9.50 -4.96
C LEU A 21 -3.79 9.58 -5.14
N VAL A 22 -3.10 10.29 -4.24
CA VAL A 22 -1.63 10.33 -4.23
C VAL A 22 -1.07 8.96 -3.86
N VAL A 23 -1.60 8.32 -2.82
CA VAL A 23 -1.20 6.96 -2.42
C VAL A 23 -1.41 5.98 -3.58
N ARG A 24 -2.60 5.97 -4.17
CA ARG A 24 -2.92 5.11 -5.32
C ARG A 24 -1.99 5.36 -6.49
N ARG A 25 -1.70 6.63 -6.82
CA ARG A 25 -0.78 6.98 -7.90
C ARG A 25 0.63 6.46 -7.63
N LYS A 26 1.15 6.61 -6.40
CA LYS A 26 2.47 6.09 -6.03
C LYS A 26 2.52 4.56 -6.14
N LEU A 27 1.50 3.86 -5.64
CA LEU A 27 1.39 2.40 -5.76
C LEU A 27 1.44 1.98 -7.24
N MET A 28 0.62 2.58 -8.10
CA MET A 28 0.59 2.24 -9.53
C MET A 28 1.93 2.50 -10.22
N LEU A 29 2.65 3.55 -9.86
CA LEU A 29 3.98 3.83 -10.42
C LEU A 29 5.01 2.81 -9.94
N ALA A 30 5.01 2.48 -8.64
CA ALA A 30 5.94 1.52 -8.06
C ALA A 30 5.72 0.10 -8.59
N THR A 31 4.47 -0.29 -8.83
CA THR A 31 4.10 -1.59 -9.42
C THR A 31 4.06 -1.59 -10.95
N LYS A 32 4.42 -0.47 -11.60
CA LYS A 32 4.37 -0.31 -13.07
C LYS A 32 2.99 -0.60 -13.69
N GLY A 33 1.92 -0.39 -12.92
CA GLY A 33 0.55 -0.65 -13.34
C GLY A 33 0.00 -2.02 -12.93
N GLU A 34 0.84 -2.90 -12.38
CA GLU A 34 0.49 -4.30 -12.09
C GLU A 34 -0.03 -4.53 -10.65
N LEU A 35 -0.56 -3.48 -9.99
CA LEU A 35 -0.97 -3.57 -8.58
C LEU A 35 -1.94 -4.74 -8.32
N ASN A 36 -3.00 -4.86 -9.12
CA ASN A 36 -4.00 -5.91 -8.92
C ASN A 36 -3.44 -7.30 -9.22
N ALA A 37 -2.62 -7.43 -10.26
CA ALA A 37 -1.99 -8.71 -10.60
C ALA A 37 -1.05 -9.19 -9.47
N LEU A 38 -0.31 -8.27 -8.84
CA LEU A 38 0.53 -8.58 -7.69
C LEU A 38 -0.30 -8.98 -6.46
N LEU A 39 -1.43 -8.29 -6.20
CA LEU A 39 -2.33 -8.67 -5.11
C LEU A 39 -2.91 -10.09 -5.33
N ASP A 40 -3.37 -10.39 -6.54
CA ASP A 40 -3.89 -11.71 -6.89
C ASP A 40 -2.81 -12.79 -6.79
N GLN A 41 -1.59 -12.49 -7.23
CA GLN A 41 -0.45 -13.41 -7.17
C GLN A 41 0.01 -13.67 -5.73
N ALA A 42 0.02 -12.64 -4.87
CA ALA A 42 0.34 -12.79 -3.45
C ALA A 42 -0.70 -13.66 -2.71
N ALA A 43 -1.97 -13.60 -3.09
CA ALA A 43 -3.03 -14.46 -2.57
C ALA A 43 -3.03 -15.89 -3.15
N GLY A 44 -2.14 -16.18 -4.11
CA GLY A 44 -2.05 -17.47 -4.79
C GLY A 44 -1.56 -18.62 -3.90
N SER A 45 -1.79 -19.86 -4.36
CA SER A 45 -1.38 -21.06 -3.64
C SER A 45 0.07 -21.50 -3.92
N ASP A 46 0.71 -20.96 -4.94
CA ASP A 46 2.12 -21.25 -5.26
C ASP A 46 3.04 -20.35 -4.41
N PRO A 47 3.85 -20.91 -3.48
CA PRO A 47 4.62 -20.14 -2.53
C PRO A 47 5.69 -19.24 -3.15
N LEU A 48 6.32 -19.65 -4.27
CA LEU A 48 7.42 -18.88 -4.86
C LEU A 48 6.93 -17.61 -5.56
N PRO A 49 5.92 -17.67 -6.46
CA PRO A 49 5.29 -16.49 -7.01
C PRO A 49 4.64 -15.60 -5.95
N ALA A 50 4.02 -16.19 -4.91
CA ALA A 50 3.40 -15.42 -3.84
C ALA A 50 4.43 -14.59 -3.08
N LEU A 51 5.55 -15.19 -2.66
CA LEU A 51 6.61 -14.48 -1.94
C LEU A 51 7.23 -13.34 -2.78
N ALA A 52 7.47 -13.59 -4.07
CA ALA A 52 7.99 -12.55 -4.97
C ALA A 52 7.00 -11.39 -5.15
N ALA A 53 5.69 -11.68 -5.17
CA ALA A 53 4.66 -10.65 -5.22
C ALA A 53 4.57 -9.87 -3.90
N GLU A 54 4.64 -10.53 -2.76
CA GLU A 54 4.69 -9.89 -1.44
C GLU A 54 5.88 -8.94 -1.31
N GLU A 55 7.08 -9.35 -1.76
CA GLU A 55 8.26 -8.49 -1.75
C GLU A 55 8.07 -7.23 -2.62
N ALA A 56 7.50 -7.40 -3.82
CA ALA A 56 7.20 -6.28 -4.71
C ALA A 56 6.15 -5.33 -4.11
N LEU A 57 5.11 -5.88 -3.48
CA LEU A 57 4.06 -5.11 -2.80
C LEU A 57 4.60 -4.37 -1.59
N ALA A 58 5.45 -4.99 -0.77
CA ALA A 58 6.08 -4.35 0.38
C ALA A 58 6.94 -3.16 -0.05
N GLY A 59 7.75 -3.32 -1.11
CA GLY A 59 8.55 -2.22 -1.68
C GLY A 59 7.69 -1.07 -2.23
N ALA A 60 6.58 -1.40 -2.91
CA ALA A 60 5.64 -0.42 -3.42
C ALA A 60 4.93 0.33 -2.28
N ALA A 61 4.48 -0.39 -1.25
CA ALA A 61 3.84 0.17 -0.07
C ALA A 61 4.78 1.10 0.70
N ARG A 62 6.03 0.69 0.94
CA ARG A 62 7.06 1.53 1.58
C ARG A 62 7.17 2.89 0.88
N THR A 63 7.23 2.89 -0.45
CA THR A 63 7.30 4.11 -1.26
C THR A 63 6.00 4.91 -1.22
N ALA A 64 4.84 4.24 -1.26
CA ALA A 64 3.54 4.90 -1.30
C ALA A 64 3.22 5.63 0.01
N PHE A 65 3.51 5.01 1.15
CA PHE A 65 3.25 5.53 2.49
C PHE A 65 4.41 6.36 3.07
N ASP A 66 5.50 6.50 2.32
CA ASP A 66 6.74 7.18 2.75
C ASP A 66 7.33 6.55 4.04
N PHE A 67 7.27 5.22 4.15
CA PHE A 67 7.84 4.53 5.29
C PHE A 67 9.37 4.50 5.23
N PRO A 68 10.05 4.71 6.38
CA PRO A 68 11.50 4.58 6.46
C PRO A 68 11.95 3.15 6.19
N ALA A 69 13.09 2.99 5.52
CA ALA A 69 13.71 1.68 5.34
C ALA A 69 14.10 1.08 6.69
N PHE A 70 13.89 -0.24 6.83
CA PHE A 70 14.32 -0.98 8.02
C PHE A 70 15.82 -0.88 8.24
N THR A 71 16.23 -0.67 9.49
CA THR A 71 17.63 -0.61 9.91
C THR A 71 17.95 -1.73 10.91
N PRO A 72 19.17 -2.30 10.90
CA PRO A 72 19.52 -3.44 11.76
C PRO A 72 19.39 -3.21 13.28
N ASP A 73 19.31 -1.95 13.72
CA ASP A 73 19.07 -1.55 15.11
C ASP A 73 17.59 -1.60 15.51
N GLY A 74 16.71 -2.06 14.62
CA GLY A 74 15.26 -2.17 14.85
C GLY A 74 14.48 -0.91 14.52
N GLY A 75 15.12 0.10 13.90
CA GLY A 75 14.44 1.25 13.33
C GLY A 75 13.81 0.97 11.96
N GLY A 76 12.98 1.89 11.49
CA GLY A 76 12.33 1.79 10.18
C GLY A 76 11.09 0.90 10.16
N ALA A 77 10.52 0.70 8.97
CA ALA A 77 9.38 -0.19 8.76
C ALA A 77 9.83 -1.51 8.12
N THR A 78 9.41 -2.62 8.73
CA THR A 78 9.58 -3.96 8.17
C THR A 78 8.69 -4.14 6.93
N ASP A 79 8.96 -5.18 6.15
CA ASP A 79 8.09 -5.51 5.01
C ASP A 79 6.68 -5.88 5.46
N LEU A 80 6.53 -6.48 6.65
CA LEU A 80 5.24 -6.78 7.25
C LEU A 80 4.45 -5.50 7.55
N ASP A 81 5.07 -4.49 8.18
CA ASP A 81 4.41 -3.20 8.45
C ASP A 81 3.91 -2.54 7.16
N CYS A 82 4.71 -2.66 6.09
CA CYS A 82 4.36 -2.13 4.77
C CYS A 82 3.14 -2.85 4.18
N LEU A 83 3.10 -4.19 4.27
CA LEU A 83 2.00 -5.01 3.77
C LEU A 83 0.72 -4.83 4.58
N GLU A 84 0.81 -4.71 5.91
CA GLU A 84 -0.33 -4.45 6.79
C GLU A 84 -0.99 -3.10 6.47
N GLU A 85 -0.18 -2.04 6.28
CA GLU A 85 -0.69 -0.73 5.89
C GLU A 85 -1.30 -0.75 4.49
N LEU A 86 -0.71 -1.48 3.54
CA LEU A 86 -1.28 -1.68 2.21
C LEU A 86 -2.66 -2.35 2.30
N ASN A 87 -2.79 -3.44 3.06
CA ASN A 87 -4.06 -4.13 3.23
C ASN A 87 -5.11 -3.21 3.85
N ARG A 88 -4.74 -2.46 4.90
CA ARG A 88 -5.61 -1.46 5.53
C ARG A 88 -6.08 -0.39 4.54
N PHE A 89 -5.21 0.08 3.66
CA PHE A 89 -5.55 1.03 2.62
C PHE A 89 -6.52 0.43 1.58
N VAL A 90 -6.26 -0.80 1.10
CA VAL A 90 -7.13 -1.50 0.15
C VAL A 90 -8.53 -1.68 0.75
N GLU A 91 -8.63 -2.18 1.97
CA GLU A 91 -9.92 -2.32 2.67
C GLU A 91 -10.64 -0.98 2.85
N TRP A 92 -9.90 0.10 3.15
CA TRP A 92 -10.48 1.43 3.26
C TRP A 92 -11.04 1.91 1.93
N VAL A 93 -10.32 1.66 0.82
CA VAL A 93 -10.78 1.99 -0.54
C VAL A 93 -12.07 1.25 -0.83
N GLU A 94 -12.13 -0.06 -0.62
CA GLU A 94 -13.34 -0.87 -0.85
C GLU A 94 -14.56 -0.42 -0.05
N LYS A 95 -14.35 0.13 1.16
CA LYS A 95 -15.42 0.62 2.03
C LYS A 95 -15.88 2.05 1.70
N LYS A 96 -15.06 2.84 0.99
CA LYS A 96 -15.27 4.29 0.79
C LYS A 96 -15.41 4.72 -0.66
N LEU A 97 -15.03 3.89 -1.63
CA LEU A 97 -15.04 4.16 -3.08
C LEU A 97 -15.80 3.07 -3.82
#